data_AF-A0A523P5Y2-F1
#
_entry.id   AF-A0A523P5Y2-F1
#
_cell.length_a   1.000
_cell.length_b   1.000
_cell.length_c   1.000
_cell.angle_alpha   90.00
_cell.angle_beta   90.00
_cell.angle_gamma   90.00
#
_symmetry.space_group_name_H-M   'P 1'
#
loop_
_entity.id
_entity.type
_entity.pdbx_description
1 polymer ?
#
loop_
_entity_poly.entity_id
_entity_poly.type
_entity_poly.pdbx_seq_one_letter_code
_entity_poly.pdbx_strand_id
1 'polypeptide(L)'
;MTRTLLGTLIGLTLATIVASRFEGTLRVGVLCGYLLSTSIALLGIGWQKRALRDFPEKVLLVMVVSFLVKLFAVLAGALLLRYVDSLASIADWRGFLVAYAFGATFTLLLGVLDNARALRGESAL
;
A
#
# COMPACT_ATOMS: atom_id res chain seq x y z
N MET A 1 -3.59 15.74 0.72
CA MET A 1 -4.19 14.38 0.73
C MET A 1 -4.61 13.96 -0.68
N THR A 2 -4.98 14.94 -1.52
CA THR A 2 -5.45 14.79 -2.91
C THR A 2 -4.48 14.04 -3.84
N ARG A 3 -3.16 14.31 -3.77
CA ARG A 3 -2.17 13.64 -4.65
C ARG A 3 -1.95 12.18 -4.35
N THR A 4 -1.90 11.80 -3.06
CA THR A 4 -1.72 10.41 -2.65
C THR A 4 -2.97 9.58 -2.96
N LEU A 5 -4.16 10.18 -2.81
CA LEU A 5 -5.43 9.61 -3.29
C LEU A 5 -5.47 9.45 -4.82
N LEU A 6 -5.11 10.49 -5.57
CA LEU A 6 -5.02 10.43 -7.04
C LEU A 6 -4.00 9.39 -7.50
N GLY A 7 -2.85 9.31 -6.84
CA GLY A 7 -1.83 8.31 -7.10
C GLY A 7 -2.36 6.90 -6.84
N THR A 8 -3.01 6.65 -5.70
CA THR A 8 -3.63 5.34 -5.44
C THR A 8 -4.73 5.01 -6.43
N LEU A 9 -5.51 5.98 -6.92
CA LEU A 9 -6.52 5.76 -7.95
C LEU A 9 -5.89 5.43 -9.30
N ILE A 10 -4.86 6.16 -9.73
CA ILE A 10 -4.11 5.87 -10.97
C ILE A 10 -3.48 4.48 -10.89
N GLY A 11 -2.84 4.16 -9.77
CA GLY A 11 -2.26 2.85 -9.56
C GLY A 11 -3.31 1.74 -9.48
N LEU A 12 -4.51 2.01 -8.94
CA LEU A 12 -5.63 1.07 -8.94
C LEU A 12 -6.13 0.81 -10.37
N THR A 13 -6.24 1.86 -11.19
CA THR A 13 -6.59 1.72 -12.61
C THR A 13 -5.55 0.89 -13.35
N LEU A 14 -4.26 1.15 -13.13
CA LEU A 14 -3.16 0.35 -13.69
C LEU A 14 -3.23 -1.11 -13.21
N ALA A 15 -3.43 -1.34 -11.92
CA ALA A 15 -3.58 -2.68 -11.36
C ALA A 15 -4.79 -3.40 -11.97
N THR A 16 -5.90 -2.70 -12.19
CA THR A 16 -7.11 -3.24 -12.84
C THR A 16 -6.86 -3.58 -14.31
N ILE A 17 -6.12 -2.74 -15.04
CA ILE A 17 -5.72 -2.99 -16.44
C ILE A 17 -4.76 -4.19 -16.52
N VAL A 18 -3.82 -4.32 -15.59
CA VAL A 18 -2.92 -5.47 -15.53
C VAL A 18 -3.70 -6.73 -15.16
N ALA A 19 -4.58 -6.64 -14.16
CA ALA A 19 -5.41 -7.76 -13.71
C ALA A 19 -6.41 -8.23 -14.78
N SER A 20 -6.89 -7.35 -15.67
CA SER A 20 -7.78 -7.73 -16.77
C SER A 20 -7.08 -8.56 -17.85
N ARG A 21 -5.74 -8.53 -17.91
CA ARG A 21 -4.94 -9.41 -18.78
C ARG A 21 -4.79 -10.83 -18.25
N PHE A 22 -5.16 -11.07 -16.99
CA PHE A 22 -5.08 -12.38 -16.36
C PHE A 22 -6.48 -12.93 -16.08
N GLU A 23 -6.62 -14.25 -16.12
CA GLU A 23 -7.87 -14.95 -15.84
C GLU A 23 -7.79 -15.71 -14.50
N GLY A 24 -8.95 -16.00 -13.90
CA GLY A 24 -9.06 -16.84 -12.71
C GLY A 24 -8.46 -16.24 -11.43
N THR A 25 -7.83 -17.11 -10.63
CA THR A 25 -7.34 -16.79 -9.27
C THR A 25 -6.21 -15.77 -9.26
N LEU A 26 -5.45 -15.65 -10.35
CA LEU A 26 -4.37 -14.69 -10.46
C LEU A 26 -4.88 -13.24 -10.47
N ARG A 27 -6.00 -12.98 -11.16
CA ARG A 27 -6.66 -11.66 -11.18
C ARG A 27 -7.05 -11.22 -9.77
N VAL A 28 -7.68 -12.11 -9.03
CA VAL A 28 -8.14 -11.83 -7.66
C VAL A 28 -6.95 -11.61 -6.74
N GLY A 29 -5.91 -12.45 -6.86
CA GLY A 29 -4.65 -12.28 -6.10
C GLY A 29 -4.03 -10.89 -6.32
N VAL A 30 -3.90 -10.46 -7.58
CA VAL A 30 -3.35 -9.14 -7.93
C VAL A 30 -4.19 -7.99 -7.35
N LEU A 31 -5.52 -8.05 -7.50
CA LEU A 31 -6.41 -7.00 -6.97
C LEU A 31 -6.36 -6.94 -5.43
N CYS A 32 -6.42 -8.09 -4.76
CA CYS A 32 -6.33 -8.16 -3.30
C CYS A 32 -4.97 -7.65 -2.79
N GLY A 33 -3.87 -8.02 -3.45
CA GLY A 33 -2.53 -7.56 -3.09
C GLY A 33 -2.38 -6.05 -3.21
N TYR A 34 -2.86 -5.49 -4.32
CA TYR A 34 -2.83 -4.05 -4.55
C TYR A 34 -3.72 -3.28 -3.57
N LEU A 35 -4.96 -3.73 -3.36
CA LEU A 35 -5.91 -3.09 -2.45
C LEU A 35 -5.39 -3.11 -1.01
N LEU A 36 -4.92 -4.26 -0.53
CA LEU A 36 -4.40 -4.38 0.83
C LEU A 36 -3.19 -3.46 1.03
N SER A 37 -2.25 -3.45 0.09
CA SER A 37 -1.09 -2.57 0.15
C SER A 37 -1.48 -1.10 0.20
N THR A 38 -2.40 -0.66 -0.67
CA THR A 38 -2.81 0.75 -0.76
C THR A 38 -3.62 1.19 0.46
N SER A 39 -4.53 0.36 0.97
CA SER A 39 -5.29 0.65 2.20
C SER A 39 -4.37 0.86 3.40
N ILE A 40 -3.40 -0.03 3.63
CA ILE A 40 -2.46 0.09 4.75
C ILE A 40 -1.56 1.32 4.56
N ALA A 41 -1.13 1.60 3.33
CA ALA A 41 -0.34 2.80 3.06
C ALA A 41 -1.11 4.08 3.37
N LEU A 42 -2.39 4.20 2.96
CA LEU A 42 -3.23 5.36 3.24
C LEU A 42 -3.47 5.55 4.74
N LEU A 43 -3.72 4.46 5.48
CA LEU A 43 -3.85 4.50 6.93
C LEU A 43 -2.55 4.97 7.60
N GLY A 44 -1.40 4.43 7.18
CA GLY A 44 -0.09 4.84 7.67
C GLY A 44 0.20 6.33 7.42
N ILE A 45 -0.10 6.83 6.23
CA ILE A 45 0.06 8.26 5.89
C ILE A 45 -0.86 9.15 6.74
N GLY A 46 -2.13 8.74 6.91
CA GLY A 46 -3.08 9.45 7.76
C GLY A 46 -2.59 9.51 9.21
N TRP A 47 -2.08 8.39 9.72
CA TRP A 47 -1.53 8.31 11.07
C TRP A 47 -0.26 9.14 11.24
N GLN A 48 0.66 9.12 10.27
CA GLN A 48 1.86 9.95 10.27
C GLN A 48 1.51 11.44 10.27
N LYS A 49 0.53 11.88 9.49
CA LYS A 49 0.08 13.28 9.48
C LYS A 49 -0.52 13.71 10.81
N ARG A 50 -1.34 12.84 11.42
CA ARG A 50 -1.88 13.08 12.76
C ARG A 50 -0.76 13.16 13.80
N ALA A 51 0.21 12.25 13.73
CA ALA A 51 1.38 12.26 14.61
C ALA A 51 2.23 13.52 14.43
N LEU A 52 2.45 14.00 13.21
CA LEU A 52 3.14 15.26 12.95
C LEU A 52 2.46 16.46 13.60
N ARG A 53 1.12 16.46 13.68
CA ARG A 53 0.34 17.54 14.29
C ARG A 53 0.27 17.46 15.81
N ASP A 54 0.00 16.26 16.32
CA ASP A 54 -0.32 16.07 17.74
C ASP A 54 0.93 15.71 18.59
N PHE A 55 1.89 14.97 18.02
CA PHE A 55 3.08 14.42 18.71
C PHE A 55 4.29 14.27 17.75
N PRO A 56 4.91 15.37 17.29
CA PRO A 56 5.96 15.35 16.26
C PRO A 56 7.17 14.49 16.66
N GLU A 57 7.48 14.38 17.94
CA GLU A 57 8.56 13.55 18.49
C GLU A 57 8.34 12.04 18.27
N LYS A 58 7.09 11.61 18.03
CA LYS A 58 6.73 10.19 17.81
C LYS A 58 6.60 9.83 16.34
N VAL A 59 6.84 10.75 15.40
CA VAL A 59 6.62 10.51 13.96
C VAL A 59 7.49 9.38 13.42
N LEU A 60 8.75 9.29 13.85
CA LEU A 60 9.64 8.19 13.47
C LEU A 60 9.09 6.84 13.95
N LEU A 61 8.60 6.77 15.19
CA LEU A 61 7.97 5.57 15.74
C LEU A 61 6.74 5.18 14.92
N VAL A 62 5.86 6.13 14.58
CA VAL A 62 4.68 5.87 13.76
C VAL A 62 5.06 5.39 12.35
N MET A 63 6.16 5.90 11.78
CA MET A 63 6.69 5.41 10.52
C MET A 63 7.15 3.94 10.61
N VAL A 64 7.92 3.60 11.65
CA VAL A 64 8.38 2.22 11.89
C VAL A 64 7.20 1.28 12.12
N VAL A 65 6.24 1.67 12.97
CA VAL A 65 5.03 0.86 13.23
C VAL A 65 4.23 0.66 11.94
N SER A 66 4.03 1.70 11.14
CA SER A 66 3.32 1.60 9.86
C SER A 66 4.05 0.64 8.89
N PHE A 67 5.37 0.61 8.90
CA PHE A 67 6.16 -0.34 8.10
C PHE A 67 6.01 -1.79 8.61
N LEU A 68 6.07 -1.99 9.93
CA LEU A 68 5.87 -3.31 10.54
C LEU A 68 4.46 -3.85 10.26
N VAL A 69 3.43 -3.00 10.30
CA VAL A 69 2.05 -3.38 9.94
C VAL A 69 1.98 -3.83 8.47
N LYS A 70 2.70 -3.16 7.55
CA LYS A 70 2.78 -3.60 6.15
C LYS A 70 3.42 -4.98 6.03
N LEU A 71 4.55 -5.20 6.70
CA LEU A 71 5.24 -6.51 6.72
C LEU A 71 4.36 -7.62 7.30
N PHE A 72 3.67 -7.34 8.40
CA PHE A 72 2.75 -8.30 9.00
C PHE A 72 1.59 -8.63 8.05
N ALA A 73 0.99 -7.61 7.43
CA ALA A 73 -0.14 -7.82 6.52
C ALA A 73 0.24 -8.59 5.25
N VAL A 74 1.40 -8.33 4.65
CA VAL A 74 1.85 -9.10 3.48
C VAL A 74 2.19 -10.54 3.87
N LEU A 75 2.83 -10.75 5.02
CA LEU A 75 3.15 -12.09 5.51
C LEU A 75 1.87 -12.87 5.83
N ALA A 76 0.97 -12.30 6.63
CA ALA A 76 -0.29 -12.92 6.98
C ALA A 76 -1.15 -13.21 5.73
N GLY A 77 -1.27 -12.24 4.83
CA GLY A 77 -1.99 -12.43 3.57
C GLY A 77 -1.39 -13.54 2.70
N ALA A 78 -0.07 -13.59 2.56
CA ALA A 78 0.60 -14.64 1.80
C ALA A 78 0.44 -16.03 2.43
N LEU A 79 0.56 -16.13 3.77
CA LEU A 79 0.35 -17.39 4.50
C LEU A 79 -1.10 -17.87 4.38
N LEU A 80 -2.08 -16.98 4.51
CA LEU A 80 -3.50 -17.30 4.36
C LEU A 80 -3.79 -17.81 2.95
N LEU A 81 -3.32 -17.12 1.91
CA LEU A 81 -3.50 -17.55 0.52
C LEU A 81 -2.72 -18.83 0.17
N ARG A 82 -1.64 -19.14 0.90
CA ARG A 82 -0.81 -20.31 0.65
C ARG A 82 -1.31 -21.58 1.34
N TYR A 83 -1.83 -21.46 2.56
CA TYR A 83 -2.12 -22.60 3.44
C TYR A 83 -3.61 -22.79 3.74
N VAL A 84 -4.47 -21.84 3.41
CA VAL A 84 -5.92 -22.00 3.55
C VAL A 84 -6.51 -22.36 2.20
N ASP A 85 -6.89 -23.63 2.01
CA ASP A 85 -7.38 -24.15 0.72
C ASP A 85 -8.58 -23.37 0.17
N SER A 86 -9.48 -22.93 1.05
CA SER A 86 -10.62 -22.09 0.67
C SER A 86 -10.21 -20.76 0.05
N LEU A 87 -9.06 -20.19 0.46
CA LEU A 87 -8.55 -18.93 -0.09
C LEU A 87 -7.63 -19.16 -1.30
N ALA A 88 -6.83 -20.23 -1.27
CA ALA A 88 -5.95 -20.61 -2.37
C ALA A 88 -6.72 -20.92 -3.67
N SER A 89 -7.96 -21.41 -3.55
CA SER A 89 -8.85 -21.64 -4.70
C SER A 89 -9.46 -20.38 -5.30
N ILE A 90 -9.40 -19.24 -4.59
CA ILE A 90 -9.98 -17.96 -5.01
C ILE A 90 -8.89 -17.00 -5.50
N ALA A 91 -7.72 -16.99 -4.86
CA ALA A 91 -6.67 -16.02 -5.13
C ALA A 91 -5.27 -16.64 -5.12
N ASP A 92 -4.46 -16.32 -6.14
CA ASP A 92 -3.06 -16.77 -6.21
C ASP A 92 -2.16 -15.93 -5.31
N TRP A 93 -1.42 -16.61 -4.43
CA TRP A 93 -0.54 -15.98 -3.45
C TRP A 93 0.68 -15.27 -4.09
N ARG A 94 1.15 -15.72 -5.26
CA ARG A 94 2.28 -15.08 -5.96
C ARG A 94 1.84 -13.76 -6.59
N GLY A 95 0.70 -13.77 -7.26
CA GLY A 95 0.07 -12.55 -7.80
C GLY A 95 -0.20 -11.52 -6.71
N PHE A 96 -0.69 -11.97 -5.55
CA PHE A 96 -0.85 -11.14 -4.36
C PHE A 96 0.47 -10.49 -3.92
N LEU A 97 1.55 -11.27 -3.74
CA LEU A 97 2.84 -10.74 -3.29
C LEU A 97 3.43 -9.71 -4.26
N VAL A 98 3.39 -10.00 -5.56
CA VAL A 98 3.92 -9.10 -6.59
C VAL A 98 3.13 -7.79 -6.63
N ALA A 99 1.79 -7.87 -6.62
CA ALA A 99 0.94 -6.69 -6.63
C ALA A 99 1.06 -5.87 -5.34
N TYR A 100 1.21 -6.53 -4.19
CA TYR A 100 1.48 -5.88 -2.93
C TYR A 100 2.82 -5.13 -2.96
N ALA A 101 3.90 -5.78 -3.41
CA ALA A 101 5.22 -5.16 -3.52
C ALA A 101 5.21 -3.94 -4.44
N PHE A 102 4.49 -4.04 -5.56
CA PHE A 102 4.31 -2.93 -6.49
C PHE A 102 3.54 -1.76 -5.83
N GLY A 103 2.41 -2.04 -5.18
CA GLY A 103 1.64 -1.02 -4.46
C GLY A 103 2.44 -0.35 -3.33
N ALA A 104 3.23 -1.13 -2.59
CA ALA A 104 4.05 -0.63 -1.50
C ALA A 104 5.17 0.27 -2.02
N THR A 105 5.84 -0.13 -3.10
CA THR A 105 6.90 0.66 -3.76
C THR A 105 6.33 1.94 -4.34
N PHE A 106 5.21 1.85 -5.04
CA PHE A 106 4.56 3.00 -5.66
C PHE A 106 4.11 4.04 -4.61
N THR A 107 3.49 3.59 -3.53
CA THR A 107 3.09 4.49 -2.42
C THR A 107 4.28 5.09 -1.69
N LEU A 108 5.40 4.37 -1.59
CA LEU A 108 6.65 4.88 -1.01
C LEU A 108 7.23 5.99 -1.89
N LEU A 109 7.30 5.80 -3.21
CA LEU A 109 7.75 6.82 -4.15
C LEU A 109 6.88 8.09 -4.06
N LEU A 110 5.56 7.95 -4.00
CA LEU A 110 4.66 9.08 -3.82
C LEU A 110 4.90 9.80 -2.49
N GLY A 111 5.09 9.06 -1.39
CA GLY A 111 5.42 9.64 -0.09
C GLY A 111 6.75 10.40 -0.08
N VAL A 112 7.78 9.86 -0.73
CA VAL A 112 9.08 10.54 -0.87
C VAL A 112 8.95 11.81 -1.70
N LEU A 113 8.20 11.79 -2.81
CA LEU A 113 7.97 12.97 -3.63
C LEU A 113 7.19 14.06 -2.88
N ASP A 114 6.17 13.68 -2.11
CA ASP A 114 5.40 14.61 -1.27
C ASP A 114 6.30 15.24 -0.19
N ASN A 115 7.15 14.44 0.47
CA ASN A 115 8.08 14.92 1.51
C ASN A 115 9.23 15.78 0.93
N ALA A 116 9.79 15.40 -0.22
CA ALA A 116 10.85 16.16 -0.88
C ALA A 116 10.37 17.55 -1.32
N ARG A 117 9.08 17.70 -1.67
CA ARG A 117 8.48 19.01 -1.95
C ARG A 117 8.22 19.83 -0.69
N ALA A 118 7.71 19.20 0.37
CA ALA A 118 7.55 19.87 1.67
C ALA A 118 8.88 20.47 2.16
N LEU A 119 9.99 19.76 1.95
CA LEU A 119 11.35 20.23 2.29
C LEU A 119 11.91 21.28 1.32
N ARG A 120 11.46 21.31 0.05
CA ARG A 120 11.91 22.27 -0.98
C ARG A 120 11.23 23.65 -0.90
N GLY A 121 10.30 23.87 0.03
CA GLY A 121 9.75 25.20 0.29
C GLY A 121 8.32 25.45 -0.18
N GLU A 122 7.42 24.46 -0.04
CA GLU A 122 5.97 24.72 0.08
C GLU A 122 5.53 24.73 1.56
N SER A 123 6.39 25.23 2.45
CA SER A 123 6.00 25.91 3.69
C SER A 123 5.57 27.34 3.37
N ALA A 124 4.63 27.47 2.42
CA ALA A 124 3.95 28.72 2.09
C ALA A 124 2.45 28.43 2.06
N LEU A 125 1.78 28.92 3.11
CA LEU A 125 0.34 28.89 3.43
C LEU A 125 -0.12 27.71 4.29
#